data_AF-A0ABD3A1K2-F1
#
_entry.id   AF-A0ABD3A1K2-F1
#
_cell.length_a   1.000
_cell.length_b   1.000
_cell.length_c   1.000
_cell.angle_alpha   90.00
_cell.angle_beta   90.00
_cell.angle_gamma   90.00
#
_symmetry.space_group_name_H-M   'P 1'
#
loop_
_entity.id
_entity.type
_entity.pdbx_description
1 polymer ?
#
loop_
_entity_poly.entity_id
_entity_poly.type
_entity_poly.pdbx_seq_one_letter_code
_entity_poly.pdbx_strand_id
1 'polypeptide(L)'
;MVPVKATGENLADIIINCLLEWNLDKICTITKDNHSANDVVAKCLQQHYSSRGLMLLNGRSVQVRCWGHILNLIVREGLDEIKVCIQRVRNVVKYVKAYPKRKLEFLQLADQELIPKGKMLVLGICTRWNSTYSMLGSALHIRRAYDRMKSRDSNFKNPSLAEDWERA
;
A
#
# COMPACT_ATOMS: atom_id res chain seq x y z
N MET A 1 -15.97 -2.04 -31.34
CA MET A 1 -14.62 -1.64 -30.90
C MET A 1 -13.77 -2.89 -30.76
N VAL A 2 -12.68 -3.00 -31.52
CA VAL A 2 -11.69 -4.08 -31.35
C VAL A 2 -10.99 -3.86 -30.01
N PRO A 3 -10.77 -4.89 -29.18
CA PRO A 3 -10.02 -4.73 -27.95
C PRO A 3 -8.57 -4.40 -28.31
N VAL A 4 -8.20 -3.14 -28.13
CA VAL A 4 -6.81 -2.70 -28.28
C VAL A 4 -6.01 -3.39 -27.18
N LYS A 5 -4.99 -4.16 -27.55
CA LYS A 5 -4.06 -4.73 -26.58
C LYS A 5 -3.41 -3.58 -25.81
N ALA A 6 -3.33 -3.68 -24.49
CA ALA A 6 -2.66 -2.69 -23.65
C ALA A 6 -1.13 -2.78 -23.82
N THR A 7 -0.63 -2.37 -24.99
CA THR A 7 0.80 -2.24 -25.29
C THR A 7 1.28 -0.83 -24.94
N GLY A 8 2.59 -0.67 -24.71
CA GLY A 8 3.16 0.65 -24.43
C GLY A 8 2.98 1.61 -25.60
N GLU A 9 3.00 1.10 -26.83
CA GLU A 9 2.75 1.86 -28.05
C GLU A 9 1.31 2.37 -28.10
N ASN A 10 0.32 1.51 -27.86
CA ASN A 10 -1.08 1.92 -27.86
C ASN A 10 -1.39 2.93 -26.75
N LEU A 11 -0.78 2.77 -25.57
CA LEU A 11 -0.89 3.76 -24.50
C LEU A 11 -0.25 5.10 -24.90
N ALA A 12 0.86 5.09 -25.63
CA ALA A 12 1.49 6.31 -26.13
C ALA A 12 0.58 7.06 -27.11
N ASP A 13 -0.01 6.35 -28.06
CA ASP A 13 -0.93 6.94 -29.04
C ASP A 13 -2.14 7.58 -28.37
N ILE A 14 -2.74 6.90 -27.39
CA ILE A 14 -3.86 7.44 -26.60
C ILE A 14 -3.44 8.72 -25.87
N ILE A 15 -2.27 8.72 -25.22
CA ILE A 15 -1.78 9.90 -24.49
C ILE A 15 -1.51 11.06 -25.46
N ILE A 16 -0.87 10.81 -26.60
CA ILE A 16 -0.60 11.84 -27.62
C ILE A 16 -1.91 12.46 -28.10
N ASN A 17 -2.91 11.63 -28.43
CA ASN A 17 -4.21 12.12 -28.89
C ASN A 17 -4.91 12.97 -27.82
N CYS A 18 -4.91 12.54 -26.55
CA CYS A 18 -5.47 13.34 -25.45
C CYS A 18 -4.75 14.69 -25.28
N LEU A 19 -3.41 14.72 -25.37
CA LEU A 19 -2.65 15.97 -25.28
C LEU A 19 -2.97 16.92 -26.44
N LEU A 20 -3.10 16.39 -27.65
CA LEU A 20 -3.50 17.18 -28.83
C LEU A 20 -4.92 17.72 -28.70
N GLU A 21 -5.88 16.90 -28.23
CA GLU A 21 -7.26 17.32 -27.96
C GLU A 21 -7.33 18.43 -26.90
N TRP A 22 -6.41 18.43 -25.94
CA TRP A 22 -6.30 19.48 -24.91
C TRP A 22 -5.51 20.70 -25.36
N ASN A 23 -5.08 20.74 -26.63
CA ASN A 23 -4.20 21.78 -27.17
C ASN A 23 -2.87 21.93 -26.42
N LEU A 24 -2.35 20.80 -25.89
CA LEU A 24 -1.03 20.71 -25.27
C LEU A 24 -0.02 20.22 -26.30
N ASP A 25 0.53 21.17 -27.05
CA ASP A 25 1.50 20.96 -28.11
C ASP A 25 2.92 20.70 -27.58
N LYS A 26 3.24 21.13 -26.35
CA LYS A 26 4.56 20.99 -25.73
C LYS A 26 4.53 20.15 -24.46
N ILE A 27 5.55 19.32 -24.29
CA ILE A 27 5.75 18.52 -23.08
C ILE A 27 7.14 18.75 -22.49
N CYS A 28 7.24 18.64 -21.17
CA CYS A 28 8.52 18.69 -20.45
C CYS A 28 8.86 17.32 -19.86
N THR A 29 8.00 16.82 -18.98
CA THR A 29 8.23 15.61 -18.20
C THR A 29 6.93 14.85 -18.06
N ILE A 30 7.03 13.52 -18.06
CA ILE A 30 5.93 12.60 -17.84
C ILE A 30 6.27 11.74 -16.63
N THR A 31 5.38 11.73 -15.64
CA THR A 31 5.54 10.94 -14.42
C THR A 31 4.66 9.69 -14.48
N LYS A 32 5.27 8.51 -14.35
CA LYS A 32 4.57 7.21 -14.41
C LYS A 32 5.11 6.25 -13.36
N ASP A 33 4.32 5.23 -13.04
CA ASP A 33 4.75 4.16 -12.14
C ASP A 33 5.86 3.28 -12.74
N ASN A 34 6.43 2.40 -11.92
CA ASN A 34 7.61 1.61 -12.29
C ASN A 34 7.22 0.32 -13.03
N HIS A 35 6.57 0.48 -14.19
CA HIS A 35 6.15 -0.61 -15.06
C HIS A 35 6.89 -0.53 -16.40
N SER A 36 7.35 -1.67 -16.94
CA SER A 36 8.18 -1.73 -18.16
C SER A 36 7.48 -1.14 -19.39
N ALA A 37 6.17 -1.32 -19.52
CA ALA A 37 5.39 -0.70 -20.60
C ALA A 37 5.54 0.84 -20.61
N ASN A 38 5.72 1.49 -19.46
CA ASN A 38 5.86 2.95 -19.38
C ASN A 38 7.16 3.46 -20.02
N ASP A 39 8.17 2.61 -20.12
CA ASP A 39 9.45 2.97 -20.77
C ASP A 39 9.25 3.08 -22.27
N VAL A 40 8.45 2.19 -22.86
CA VAL A 40 8.01 2.28 -24.26
C VAL A 40 7.19 3.55 -24.46
N VAL A 41 6.23 3.83 -23.58
CA VAL A 41 5.41 5.05 -23.69
C VAL A 41 6.28 6.32 -23.63
N ALA A 42 7.23 6.37 -22.70
CA ALA A 42 8.14 7.51 -22.56
C ALA A 42 8.99 7.71 -23.81
N LYS A 43 9.52 6.61 -24.39
CA LYS A 43 10.29 6.65 -25.64
C LYS A 43 9.45 7.14 -26.82
N CYS A 44 8.22 6.65 -26.98
CA CYS A 44 7.31 7.09 -28.05
C CYS A 44 6.98 8.58 -27.93
N LEU A 45 6.67 9.06 -26.72
CA LEU A 45 6.42 10.49 -26.47
C LEU A 45 7.68 11.33 -26.72
N GLN A 46 8.85 10.88 -26.26
CA GLN A 46 10.12 11.55 -26.54
C GLN A 46 10.35 11.69 -28.04
N GLN A 47 10.15 10.63 -28.82
CA GLN A 47 10.32 10.65 -30.27
C GLN A 47 9.31 11.59 -30.97
N HIS A 48 8.04 11.52 -30.59
CA HIS A 48 6.98 12.33 -31.19
C HIS A 48 7.22 13.83 -31.00
N TYR A 49 7.58 14.27 -29.79
CA TYR A 49 7.73 15.69 -29.48
C TYR A 49 9.13 16.24 -29.80
N SER A 50 10.20 15.42 -29.69
CA SER A 50 11.56 15.88 -30.03
C SER A 50 11.72 16.13 -31.53
N SER A 51 11.18 15.24 -32.37
CA SER A 51 11.24 15.38 -33.84
C SER A 51 10.54 16.64 -34.35
N ARG A 52 9.62 17.21 -33.55
CA ARG A 52 8.87 18.42 -33.85
C ARG A 52 9.43 19.68 -33.18
N GLY A 53 10.49 19.57 -32.38
CA GLY A 53 11.02 20.69 -31.59
C GLY A 53 10.06 21.14 -30.47
N LEU A 54 9.15 20.27 -30.03
CA LEU A 54 8.09 20.57 -29.06
C LEU A 54 8.40 20.07 -27.65
N MET A 55 9.60 19.55 -27.43
CA MET A 55 10.06 19.12 -26.11
C MET A 55 10.79 20.24 -25.37
N LEU A 56 10.29 20.57 -24.19
CA LEU A 56 10.91 21.52 -23.28
C LEU A 56 12.20 20.92 -22.68
N LEU A 57 13.10 21.80 -22.23
CA LEU A 57 14.40 21.43 -21.63
C LEU A 57 15.25 20.48 -22.49
N ASN A 58 15.08 20.51 -23.81
CA ASN A 58 15.76 19.64 -24.78
C ASN A 58 15.64 18.14 -24.45
N GLY A 59 14.54 17.74 -23.80
CA GLY A 59 14.30 16.34 -23.45
C GLY A 59 15.22 15.76 -22.38
N ARG A 60 15.90 16.60 -21.57
CA ARG A 60 16.82 16.13 -20.51
C ARG A 60 16.13 15.29 -19.41
N SER A 61 14.82 15.47 -19.21
CA SER A 61 14.06 14.78 -18.15
C SER A 61 12.66 14.36 -18.62
N VAL A 62 12.57 13.58 -19.70
CA VAL A 62 11.27 13.15 -20.24
C VAL A 62 10.50 12.25 -19.28
N GLN A 63 11.21 11.41 -18.55
CA GLN A 63 10.61 10.42 -17.67
C GLN A 63 11.08 10.62 -16.23
N VAL A 64 10.12 10.76 -15.33
CA VAL A 64 10.35 10.70 -13.89
C VAL A 64 9.51 9.56 -13.33
N ARG A 65 10.11 8.71 -12.49
CA ARG A 65 9.37 7.65 -11.81
C ARG A 65 8.48 8.26 -10.74
N CYS A 66 7.28 7.73 -10.58
CA CYS A 66 6.36 8.17 -9.54
C CYS A 66 6.95 7.86 -8.15
N TRP A 67 7.33 8.90 -7.39
CA TRP A 67 7.84 8.76 -6.02
C TRP A 67 6.89 7.98 -5.12
N GLY A 68 5.57 8.20 -5.24
CA GLY A 68 4.57 7.44 -4.48
C GLY A 68 4.62 5.94 -4.78
N HIS A 69 4.92 5.56 -6.03
CA HIS A 69 5.10 4.16 -6.40
C HIS A 69 6.41 3.59 -5.84
N ILE A 70 7.51 4.35 -5.92
CA ILE A 70 8.81 3.95 -5.34
C ILE A 70 8.68 3.73 -3.83
N LEU A 71 8.05 4.66 -3.11
CA LEU A 71 7.78 4.51 -1.68
C LEU A 71 6.94 3.25 -1.40
N ASN A 72 5.91 2.99 -2.21
CA ASN A 72 5.11 1.79 -2.07
C ASN A 72 5.92 0.50 -2.32
N LEU A 73 6.91 0.50 -3.22
CA LEU A 73 7.82 -0.63 -3.41
C LEU A 73 8.69 -0.85 -2.15
N ILE A 74 9.31 0.20 -1.63
CA ILE A 74 10.13 0.15 -0.41
C ILE A 74 9.32 -0.38 0.78
N VAL A 75 8.12 0.16 0.97
CA VAL A 75 7.23 -0.27 2.07
C VAL A 75 6.82 -1.73 1.90
N ARG A 76 6.52 -2.19 0.68
CA ARG A 76 6.15 -3.59 0.45
C ARG A 76 7.30 -4.53 0.80
N GLU A 77 8.51 -4.21 0.39
CA GLU A 77 9.70 -4.99 0.72
C GLU A 77 9.88 -5.09 2.25
N GLY A 78 9.80 -3.94 2.94
CA GLY A 78 9.89 -3.91 4.41
C GLY A 78 8.76 -4.68 5.10
N LEU A 79 7.53 -4.65 4.57
CA LEU A 79 6.42 -5.44 5.12
C LEU A 79 6.58 -6.94 4.86
N ASP A 80 7.20 -7.35 3.76
CA ASP A 80 7.45 -8.76 3.47
C ASP A 80 8.49 -9.37 4.44
N GLU A 81 9.51 -8.60 4.85
CA GLU A 81 10.48 -9.02 5.87
C GLU A 81 9.82 -9.35 7.23
N ILE A 82 8.76 -8.62 7.60
CA ILE A 82 8.02 -8.83 8.86
C ILE A 82 6.67 -9.54 8.65
N LYS A 83 6.47 -10.19 7.49
CA LYS A 83 5.19 -10.79 7.09
C LYS A 83 4.64 -11.80 8.09
N VAL A 84 5.51 -12.58 8.73
CA VAL A 84 5.12 -13.55 9.75
C VAL A 84 4.54 -12.83 10.98
N CYS A 85 5.18 -11.76 11.43
CA CYS A 85 4.70 -10.92 12.53
C CYS A 85 3.34 -10.31 12.19
N ILE A 86 3.20 -9.73 10.99
CA ILE A 86 1.94 -9.17 10.48
C ILE A 86 0.84 -10.23 10.47
N GLN A 87 1.14 -11.45 10.02
CA GLN A 87 0.17 -12.54 9.96
C GLN A 87 -0.27 -12.99 11.36
N ARG A 88 0.65 -13.04 12.34
CA ARG A 88 0.32 -13.32 13.74
C ARG A 88 -0.62 -12.26 14.30
N VAL A 89 -0.28 -10.97 14.19
CA VAL A 89 -1.14 -9.84 14.61
C VAL A 89 -2.51 -9.90 13.92
N ARG A 90 -2.54 -10.18 12.61
CA ARG A 90 -3.78 -10.32 11.86
C ARG A 90 -4.67 -11.46 12.39
N ASN A 91 -4.09 -12.58 12.78
CA ASN A 91 -4.81 -13.71 13.34
C ASN A 91 -5.42 -13.36 14.71
N VAL A 92 -4.72 -12.59 15.54
CA VAL A 92 -5.26 -12.04 16.79
C VAL A 92 -6.49 -11.19 16.52
N VAL A 93 -6.37 -10.24 15.59
CA VAL A 93 -7.47 -9.33 15.24
C VAL A 93 -8.69 -10.13 14.76
N LYS A 94 -8.46 -11.15 13.92
CA LYS A 94 -9.52 -12.07 13.46
C LYS A 94 -10.15 -12.84 14.62
N TYR A 95 -9.35 -13.37 15.55
CA TYR A 95 -9.84 -14.14 16.69
C TYR A 95 -10.80 -13.34 17.57
N VAL A 96 -10.41 -12.11 17.92
CA VAL A 96 -11.23 -11.22 18.74
C VAL A 96 -12.51 -10.81 18.01
N LYS A 97 -12.41 -10.54 16.70
CA LYS A 97 -13.56 -10.13 15.88
C LYS A 97 -14.49 -11.26 15.47
N ALA A 98 -14.09 -12.52 15.61
CA ALA A 98 -14.87 -13.66 15.14
C ALA A 98 -16.21 -13.81 15.88
N TYR A 99 -16.28 -13.43 17.17
CA TYR A 99 -17.50 -13.59 17.98
C TYR A 99 -17.79 -12.35 18.84
N PRO A 100 -19.07 -11.95 19.01
CA PRO A 100 -19.46 -10.82 19.86
C PRO A 100 -18.97 -10.96 21.30
N LYS A 101 -19.05 -12.18 21.87
CA LYS A 101 -18.58 -12.47 23.23
C LYS A 101 -17.09 -12.16 23.41
N ARG A 102 -16.24 -12.66 22.50
CA ARG A 102 -14.79 -12.40 22.52
C ARG A 102 -14.46 -10.93 22.34
N LYS A 103 -15.19 -10.23 21.47
CA LYS A 103 -15.05 -8.78 21.30
C LYS A 103 -15.39 -8.04 22.59
N LEU A 104 -16.47 -8.41 23.28
CA LEU A 104 -16.88 -7.78 24.54
C LEU A 104 -15.85 -8.03 25.65
N GLU A 105 -15.41 -9.27 25.83
CA GLU A 105 -14.35 -9.64 26.79
C GLU A 105 -13.06 -8.86 26.51
N PHE A 106 -12.66 -8.75 25.24
CA PHE A 106 -11.49 -7.98 24.86
C PHE A 106 -11.62 -6.49 25.17
N LEU A 107 -12.81 -5.90 24.94
CA LEU A 107 -13.07 -4.50 25.28
C LEU A 107 -13.01 -4.26 26.80
N GLN A 108 -13.48 -5.20 27.61
CA GLN A 108 -13.37 -5.13 29.07
C GLN A 108 -11.90 -5.19 29.52
N LEU A 109 -11.10 -6.07 28.91
CA LEU A 109 -9.66 -6.15 29.17
C LEU A 109 -8.93 -4.87 28.73
N ALA A 110 -9.34 -4.27 27.61
CA ALA A 110 -8.77 -3.03 27.13
C ALA A 110 -9.09 -1.83 28.05
N ASP A 111 -10.31 -1.79 28.62
CA ASP A 111 -10.71 -0.79 29.61
C ASP A 111 -9.89 -0.93 30.91
N GLN A 112 -9.64 -2.17 31.36
CA GLN A 112 -8.75 -2.47 32.51
C GLN A 112 -7.29 -2.04 32.29
N GLU A 113 -6.84 -2.01 31.03
CA GLU A 113 -5.50 -1.55 30.63
C GLU A 113 -5.46 -0.06 30.25
N LEU A 114 -6.55 0.68 30.50
CA LEU A 114 -6.67 2.12 30.23
C LEU A 114 -6.40 2.50 28.76
N ILE A 115 -6.76 1.62 27.82
CA ILE A 115 -6.58 1.87 26.38
C ILE A 115 -7.64 2.87 25.91
N PRO A 116 -7.28 3.97 25.21
CA PRO A 116 -8.24 4.96 24.75
C PRO A 116 -9.35 4.40 23.85
N LYS A 117 -10.60 4.73 24.19
CA LYS A 117 -11.82 4.38 23.43
C LYS A 117 -11.81 5.11 22.09
N GLY A 118 -11.25 4.45 21.06
CA GLY A 118 -11.02 5.02 19.73
C GLY A 118 -9.88 4.35 18.98
N LYS A 119 -8.93 3.73 19.70
CA LYS A 119 -7.86 2.92 19.13
C LYS A 119 -8.24 1.44 19.05
N MET A 120 -9.43 1.16 18.51
CA MET A 120 -9.95 -0.19 18.40
C MET A 120 -9.25 -1.02 17.31
N LEU A 121 -9.34 -2.34 17.44
CA LEU A 121 -8.88 -3.34 16.47
C LEU A 121 -9.33 -3.00 15.03
N VAL A 122 -8.40 -2.57 14.18
CA VAL A 122 -8.59 -2.44 12.73
C VAL A 122 -8.10 -3.73 12.07
N LEU A 123 -8.94 -4.37 11.24
CA LEU A 123 -8.47 -5.50 10.43
C LEU A 123 -7.89 -4.91 9.14
N GLY A 124 -6.59 -5.08 8.91
CA GLY A 124 -5.96 -4.54 7.71
C GLY A 124 -6.49 -5.18 6.42
N ILE A 125 -6.26 -4.56 5.27
CA ILE A 125 -6.40 -5.14 3.94
C ILE A 125 -5.01 -5.47 3.43
N CYS A 126 -4.71 -6.76 3.19
CA CYS A 126 -3.35 -7.21 2.86
C CYS A 126 -2.77 -6.61 1.57
N THR A 127 -3.62 -6.14 0.64
CA THR A 127 -3.21 -5.52 -0.62
C THR A 127 -2.93 -4.01 -0.51
N ARG A 128 -3.17 -3.39 0.66
CA ARG A 128 -2.98 -1.95 0.88
C ARG A 128 -2.11 -1.70 2.12
N TRP A 129 -0.87 -1.27 1.90
CA TRP A 129 0.11 -1.04 2.97
C TRP A 129 -0.40 -0.07 4.04
N ASN A 130 -1.11 1.00 3.66
CA ASN A 130 -1.75 1.95 4.59
C ASN A 130 -2.68 1.24 5.61
N SER A 131 -3.37 0.20 5.17
CA SER A 131 -4.30 -0.55 6.03
C SER A 131 -3.56 -1.50 6.96
N THR A 132 -2.44 -2.09 6.51
CA THR A 132 -1.51 -2.84 7.36
C THR A 132 -0.88 -1.94 8.40
N TYR A 133 -0.41 -0.75 8.02
CA TYR A 133 0.13 0.26 8.93
C TYR A 133 -0.88 0.62 10.03
N SER A 134 -2.13 0.96 9.68
CA SER A 134 -3.17 1.26 10.67
C SER A 134 -3.48 0.06 11.58
N MET A 135 -3.45 -1.18 11.05
CA MET A 135 -3.64 -2.39 11.84
C MET A 135 -2.50 -2.57 12.85
N LEU A 136 -1.24 -2.42 12.43
CA LEU A 136 -0.07 -2.56 13.30
C LEU A 136 -0.04 -1.46 14.37
N GLY A 137 -0.26 -0.20 13.99
CA GLY A 137 -0.35 0.91 14.93
C GLY A 137 -1.45 0.71 15.98
N SER A 138 -2.62 0.19 15.56
CA SER A 138 -3.69 -0.17 16.49
C SER A 138 -3.30 -1.38 17.37
N ALA A 139 -2.62 -2.38 16.80
CA ALA A 139 -2.19 -3.58 17.49
C ALA A 139 -1.20 -3.27 18.63
N LEU A 140 -0.27 -2.34 18.41
CA LEU A 140 0.71 -1.91 19.43
C LEU A 140 0.02 -1.37 20.69
N HIS A 141 -1.06 -0.61 20.52
CA HIS A 141 -1.82 -0.05 21.65
C HIS A 141 -2.60 -1.11 22.45
N ILE A 142 -2.91 -2.25 21.84
CA ILE A 142 -3.71 -3.31 22.44
C ILE A 142 -2.91 -4.54 22.87
N ARG A 143 -1.57 -4.49 22.77
CA ARG A 143 -0.65 -5.55 23.19
C ARG A 143 -0.93 -6.05 24.60
N ARG A 144 -1.14 -5.16 25.56
CA ARG A 144 -1.39 -5.55 26.96
C ARG A 144 -2.72 -6.26 27.16
N ALA A 145 -3.79 -5.78 26.52
CA ALA A 145 -5.09 -6.44 26.54
C ALA A 145 -5.03 -7.83 25.88
N TYR A 146 -4.21 -7.94 24.83
CA TYR A 146 -3.93 -9.19 24.17
C TYR A 146 -3.21 -10.21 25.07
N ASP A 147 -2.12 -9.80 25.72
CA ASP A 147 -1.37 -10.68 26.64
C ASP A 147 -2.28 -11.20 27.78
N ARG A 148 -3.18 -10.35 28.29
CA ARG A 148 -4.21 -10.79 29.25
C ARG A 148 -5.18 -11.80 28.66
N MET A 149 -5.70 -11.57 27.45
CA MET A 149 -6.63 -12.50 26.81
C MET A 149 -5.99 -13.87 26.57
N LYS A 150 -4.72 -13.89 26.14
CA LYS A 150 -3.92 -15.12 26.00
C LYS A 150 -3.81 -15.90 27.30
N SER A 151 -3.62 -15.21 28.43
CA SER A 151 -3.53 -15.87 29.74
C SER A 151 -4.85 -16.49 30.23
N ARG A 152 -5.99 -16.03 29.70
CA ARG A 152 -7.34 -16.44 30.14
C ARG A 152 -8.04 -17.46 29.24
N ASP A 153 -7.71 -17.50 27.95
CA ASP A 153 -8.40 -18.34 26.97
C ASP A 153 -7.48 -19.41 26.39
N SER A 154 -7.66 -20.66 26.81
CA SER A 154 -6.90 -21.82 26.35
C SER A 154 -7.12 -22.16 24.86
N ASN A 155 -8.17 -21.63 24.23
CA ASN A 155 -8.42 -21.76 22.79
C ASN A 155 -7.67 -20.72 21.96
N PHE A 156 -6.98 -19.78 22.61
CA PHE A 156 -6.18 -18.76 21.95
C PHE A 156 -4.88 -19.38 21.38
N LYS A 157 -4.96 -19.94 20.16
CA LYS A 157 -3.81 -20.54 19.46
C LYS A 157 -3.13 -19.52 18.52
N ASN A 158 -1.81 -19.61 18.38
CA ASN A 158 -0.89 -18.67 17.69
C ASN A 158 -0.69 -17.32 18.40
N PRO A 159 0.03 -17.29 19.53
CA PRO A 159 0.37 -16.03 20.15
C PRO A 159 1.41 -15.24 19.32
N SER A 160 1.26 -13.92 19.22
CA SER A 160 2.39 -13.08 18.84
C SER A 160 3.50 -13.23 19.89
N LEU A 161 4.74 -13.31 19.42
CA LEU A 161 5.94 -13.40 20.26
C LEU A 161 6.35 -12.01 20.75
N ALA A 162 7.14 -11.93 21.83
CA ALA A 162 7.69 -10.65 22.30
C ALA A 162 8.43 -9.92 21.16
N GLU A 163 9.18 -10.67 20.35
CA GLU A 163 9.91 -10.22 19.18
C GLU A 163 9.01 -9.64 18.06
N ASP A 164 7.75 -10.06 17.97
CA ASP A 164 6.82 -9.50 16.99
C ASP A 164 6.53 -8.02 17.25
N TRP A 165 6.55 -7.63 18.52
CA TRP A 165 6.25 -6.28 18.96
C TRP A 165 7.44 -5.34 18.88
N GLU A 166 8.65 -5.88 18.86
CA GLU A 166 9.88 -5.11 18.64
C GLU A 166 10.11 -4.84 17.14
N ARG A 167 9.56 -5.71 16.28
CA ARG A 167 9.64 -5.60 14.81
C ARG A 167 8.43 -4.93 14.16
N ALA A 168 7.34 -4.71 14.89
CA ALA A 168 6.09 -4.11 14.41
C ALA A 168 6.05 -2.59 14.67
#